data_AF-A0A964LD42-F1
#
_entry.id   AF-A0A964LD42-F1
#
_cell.length_a   1.000
_cell.length_b   1.000
_cell.length_c   1.000
_cell.angle_alpha   90.00
_cell.angle_beta   90.00
_cell.angle_gamma   90.00
#
_symmetry.space_group_name_H-M   'P 1'
#
loop_
_entity.id
_entity.type
_entity.pdbx_description
1 polymer ?
#
loop_
_entity_poly.entity_id
_entity_poly.type
_entity_poly.pdbx_seq_one_letter_code
_entity_poly.pdbx_strand_id
1 'polypeptide(L)'
;MVGEMGNAIMFVCSLVACGLCTVLYSLFLSHYFLVTIIDSSAGHPEVHFPRETFTDWWWKPLYCLWILIFWLITSSIFSIPLALAGPMYFVVGLAVILWFMYPLSVLSTLYTQNWFFLIHPTILWRMVKHGPALAYVFLVTFAAGALCVGLVYGMFGNFWLMLPAALIIPGAFLFYARNWGRFAWVSLNFAPQRKKKPGEKVEPSAEVDDPRNWTADEPPTLEVQEVDDPPPPPESADDSDPWRTDKQPYALDAAPGIPLFEESAIESVTTPPIDAKPQPIVEEEDEWATDKKPYAVTDEPAPAVAHSTTAQTTAQSNADKPVVVSQHYDERARKEKAEKKKAQQEAETRFLPEPSKKTPTFQSVFLSGVWGFMCSELTVGVWANLVVLTFLELFCVYLMVSFWPRLN
;
A
#
# COMPACT_ATOMS: atom_id res chain seq x y z
N MET A 1 41.22 21.55 -31.84
CA MET A 1 40.93 20.19 -32.33
C MET A 1 40.95 19.13 -31.23
N VAL A 2 42.03 18.87 -30.48
CA VAL A 2 42.02 17.84 -29.41
C VAL A 2 41.00 18.14 -28.29
N GLY A 3 40.77 19.41 -27.95
CA GLY A 3 39.78 19.80 -26.93
C GLY A 3 38.31 19.62 -27.33
N GLU A 4 37.98 19.73 -28.61
CA GLU A 4 36.58 19.63 -29.09
C GLU A 4 36.10 18.18 -29.09
N MET A 5 36.96 17.25 -29.52
CA MET A 5 36.68 15.82 -29.46
C MET A 5 36.51 15.33 -28.01
N GLY A 6 37.36 15.82 -27.09
CA GLY A 6 37.23 15.50 -25.67
C GLY A 6 35.88 15.95 -25.08
N ASN A 7 35.45 17.18 -25.36
CA ASN A 7 34.16 17.70 -24.89
C ASN A 7 32.98 16.90 -25.45
N ALA A 8 33.01 16.53 -26.73
CA ALA A 8 31.96 15.72 -27.35
C ALA A 8 31.83 14.34 -26.69
N ILE A 9 32.95 13.67 -26.40
CA ILE A 9 32.96 12.37 -25.70
C ILE A 9 32.37 12.52 -24.29
N MET A 10 32.82 13.52 -23.53
CA MET A 10 32.32 13.76 -22.17
C MET A 10 30.82 14.10 -22.17
N PHE A 11 30.35 14.86 -23.16
CA PHE A 11 28.93 15.15 -23.33
C PHE A 11 28.11 13.88 -23.58
N VAL A 12 28.52 13.03 -24.52
CA VAL A 12 27.82 11.77 -24.83
C VAL A 12 27.81 10.83 -23.62
N CYS A 13 28.93 10.68 -22.93
CA CYS A 13 29.00 9.88 -21.69
C CYS A 13 28.06 10.44 -20.60
N SER A 14 28.02 11.77 -20.43
CA SER A 14 27.14 12.41 -19.45
C SER A 14 25.66 12.25 -19.82
N LEU A 15 25.32 12.29 -21.11
CA LEU A 15 23.95 12.07 -21.59
C LEU A 15 23.48 10.64 -21.32
N VAL A 16 24.33 9.63 -21.59
CA VAL A 16 24.02 8.22 -21.29
C VAL A 16 23.87 8.02 -19.79
N ALA A 17 24.78 8.57 -18.97
CA ALA A 17 24.70 8.50 -17.52
C ALA A 17 23.42 9.16 -16.99
N CYS A 18 23.06 10.34 -17.51
CA CYS A 18 21.82 11.04 -17.18
C CYS A 18 20.60 10.18 -17.52
N GLY A 19 20.55 9.58 -18.72
CA GLY A 19 19.45 8.71 -19.12
C GLY A 19 19.25 7.52 -18.19
N LEU A 20 20.33 6.82 -17.83
CA LEU A 20 20.28 5.69 -16.90
C LEU A 20 19.88 6.13 -15.49
N CYS A 21 20.46 7.22 -14.97
CA CYS A 21 20.13 7.77 -13.66
C CYS A 21 18.66 8.21 -13.61
N THR A 22 18.15 8.89 -14.63
CA THR A 22 16.76 9.35 -14.68
C THR A 22 15.77 8.18 -14.73
N VAL A 23 16.06 7.09 -15.46
CA VAL A 23 15.20 5.89 -15.46
C VAL A 23 15.16 5.26 -14.07
N LEU A 24 16.32 5.04 -13.44
CA LEU A 24 16.38 4.48 -12.09
C LEU A 24 15.68 5.39 -11.07
N TYR A 25 15.99 6.69 -11.10
CA TYR A 25 15.37 7.67 -10.20
C TYR A 25 13.86 7.73 -10.39
N SER A 26 13.36 7.78 -11.62
CA SER A 26 11.92 7.81 -11.91
C SER A 26 11.20 6.57 -11.38
N LEU A 27 11.84 5.41 -11.47
CA LEU A 27 11.28 4.15 -11.00
C LEU A 27 11.16 4.12 -9.46
N PHE A 28 12.20 4.54 -8.73
CA PHE A 28 12.13 4.69 -7.27
C PHE A 28 11.14 5.79 -6.85
N LEU A 29 11.21 6.94 -7.51
CA LEU A 29 10.39 8.11 -7.19
C LEU A 29 8.90 7.79 -7.36
N SER A 30 8.50 7.22 -8.50
CA SER A 30 7.11 6.84 -8.76
C SER A 30 6.61 5.72 -7.85
N HIS A 31 7.45 4.74 -7.52
CA HIS A 31 7.09 3.69 -6.57
C HIS A 31 6.76 4.29 -5.20
N TYR A 32 7.68 5.07 -4.61
CA TYR A 32 7.46 5.66 -3.30
C TYR A 32 6.36 6.72 -3.30
N PHE A 33 6.18 7.45 -4.40
CA PHE A 33 5.07 8.38 -4.59
C PHE A 33 3.71 7.67 -4.43
N LEU A 34 3.50 6.61 -5.21
CA LEU A 34 2.23 5.91 -5.27
C LEU A 34 1.96 5.16 -3.96
N VAL A 35 2.96 4.51 -3.38
CA VAL A 35 2.80 3.86 -2.08
C VAL A 35 2.43 4.88 -1.00
N THR A 36 3.13 6.02 -0.96
CA THR A 36 2.86 7.08 0.02
C THR A 36 1.45 7.64 -0.12
N ILE A 37 1.01 7.94 -1.35
CA ILE A 37 -0.33 8.52 -1.56
C ILE A 37 -1.44 7.50 -1.26
N ILE A 38 -1.27 6.23 -1.65
CA ILE A 38 -2.24 5.16 -1.41
C ILE A 38 -2.38 4.91 0.09
N ASP A 39 -1.28 4.65 0.80
CA ASP A 39 -1.32 4.29 2.21
C ASP A 39 -1.79 5.47 3.09
N SER A 40 -1.41 6.69 2.70
CA SER A 40 -1.91 7.91 3.34
C SER A 40 -3.39 8.15 3.07
N SER A 41 -3.91 7.75 1.91
CA SER A 41 -5.34 7.86 1.57
C SER A 41 -6.21 6.81 2.28
N ALA A 42 -5.63 5.67 2.64
CA ALA A 42 -6.25 4.69 3.52
C ALA A 42 -6.30 5.17 4.98
N GLY A 43 -5.48 6.17 5.33
CA GLY A 43 -5.51 6.83 6.63
C GLY A 43 -4.46 6.32 7.61
N HIS A 44 -3.53 5.45 7.18
CA HIS A 44 -2.53 4.87 8.05
C HIS A 44 -1.57 5.95 8.62
N PRO A 45 -1.30 5.95 9.94
CA PRO A 45 -0.41 6.91 10.58
C PRO A 45 1.02 6.81 10.04
N GLU A 46 1.46 5.62 9.70
CA GLU A 46 2.78 5.32 9.13
C GLU A 46 2.60 4.73 7.73
N VAL A 47 3.57 5.00 6.85
CA VAL A 47 3.55 4.47 5.48
C VAL A 47 4.34 3.17 5.45
N HIS A 48 3.69 2.11 5.02
CA HIS A 48 4.31 0.80 4.85
C HIS A 48 4.85 0.68 3.42
N PHE A 49 6.17 0.58 3.29
CA PHE A 49 6.82 0.39 2.00
C PHE A 49 6.93 -1.11 1.70
N PRO A 50 6.15 -1.64 0.73
CA PRO A 50 6.17 -3.07 0.43
C PRO A 50 7.51 -3.45 -0.21
N ARG A 51 8.03 -4.63 0.15
CA ARG A 51 9.21 -5.24 -0.49
C ARG A 51 8.82 -5.91 -1.81
N GLU A 52 8.35 -5.10 -2.74
CA GLU A 52 8.02 -5.51 -4.10
C GLU A 52 9.29 -5.71 -4.96
N THR A 53 9.18 -6.50 -6.03
CA THR A 53 10.30 -6.73 -6.95
C THR A 53 10.43 -5.58 -7.95
N PHE A 54 11.63 -5.38 -8.52
CA PHE A 54 11.87 -4.33 -9.53
C PHE A 54 10.94 -4.44 -10.75
N THR A 55 10.52 -5.66 -11.12
CA THR A 55 9.57 -5.88 -12.23
C THR A 55 8.20 -5.30 -11.93
N ASP A 56 7.74 -5.35 -10.68
CA ASP A 56 6.47 -4.78 -10.24
C ASP A 56 6.50 -3.25 -10.27
N TRP A 57 7.69 -2.65 -10.22
CA TRP A 57 7.88 -1.20 -10.20
C TRP A 57 7.83 -0.58 -11.59
N TRP A 58 8.11 -1.36 -12.65
CA TRP A 58 8.34 -0.83 -13.99
C TRP A 58 7.14 -0.09 -14.60
N TRP A 59 5.91 -0.48 -14.27
CA TRP A 59 4.70 0.17 -14.80
C TRP A 59 4.32 1.46 -14.04
N LYS A 60 4.77 1.63 -12.79
CA LYS A 60 4.48 2.80 -11.94
C LYS A 60 4.96 4.13 -12.55
N PRO A 61 6.19 4.27 -13.08
CA PRO A 61 6.60 5.50 -13.74
C PRO A 61 5.83 5.74 -15.04
N LEU A 62 5.50 4.69 -15.81
CA LEU A 62 4.67 4.82 -17.01
C LEU A 62 3.28 5.36 -16.69
N TYR A 63 2.68 4.90 -15.60
CA TYR A 63 1.39 5.39 -15.12
C TYR A 63 1.45 6.88 -14.71
N CYS A 64 2.44 7.29 -13.91
CA CYS A 64 2.60 8.70 -13.54
C CYS A 64 2.88 9.60 -14.76
N LEU A 65 3.76 9.14 -15.66
CA LEU A 65 4.16 9.87 -16.86
C LEU A 65 3.00 10.00 -17.85
N TRP A 66 2.16 8.96 -17.98
CA TRP A 66 0.94 9.02 -18.80
C TRP A 66 0.00 10.15 -18.34
N ILE A 67 -0.29 10.23 -17.04
CA ILE A 67 -1.13 11.29 -16.47
C ILE A 67 -0.47 12.66 -16.68
N LEU A 68 0.85 12.75 -16.49
CA LEU A 68 1.61 13.98 -16.70
C LEU A 68 1.55 14.44 -18.16
N ILE A 69 1.76 13.56 -19.13
CA ILE A 69 1.69 13.87 -20.57
C ILE A 69 0.31 14.33 -20.97
N PHE A 70 -0.74 13.64 -20.52
CA PHE A 70 -2.12 14.05 -20.80
C PHE A 70 -2.36 15.49 -20.33
N TRP A 71 -1.96 15.81 -19.10
CA TRP A 71 -2.12 17.16 -18.57
C TRP A 71 -1.19 18.18 -19.19
N LEU A 72 0.00 17.79 -19.61
CA LEU A 72 0.92 18.66 -20.34
C LEU A 72 0.30 19.11 -21.66
N ILE A 73 -0.27 18.17 -22.43
CA ILE A 73 -0.92 18.45 -23.72
C ILE A 73 -2.15 19.35 -23.52
N THR A 74 -3.05 18.95 -22.63
CA THR A 74 -4.30 19.71 -22.38
C THR A 74 -3.99 21.10 -21.81
N SER A 75 -3.11 21.22 -20.82
CA SER A 75 -2.73 22.52 -20.24
C SER A 75 -2.03 23.42 -21.25
N SER A 76 -1.23 22.86 -22.17
CA SER A 76 -0.61 23.61 -23.26
C SER A 76 -1.66 24.25 -24.16
N ILE A 77 -2.70 23.50 -24.53
CA ILE A 77 -3.82 24.00 -25.34
C ILE A 77 -4.57 25.12 -24.60
N PHE A 78 -4.89 24.91 -23.31
CA PHE A 78 -5.55 25.94 -22.49
C PHE A 78 -4.70 27.20 -22.29
N SER A 79 -3.37 27.08 -22.35
CA SER A 79 -2.44 28.21 -22.12
C SER A 79 -2.08 28.98 -23.39
N ILE A 80 -2.59 28.60 -24.58
CA ILE A 80 -2.31 29.31 -25.85
C ILE A 80 -2.55 30.83 -25.76
N PRO A 81 -3.65 31.33 -25.15
CA PRO A 81 -3.86 32.77 -25.02
C PRO A 81 -2.76 33.47 -24.19
N LEU A 82 -2.20 32.79 -23.18
CA LEU A 82 -1.09 33.32 -22.38
C LEU A 82 0.21 33.36 -23.19
N ALA A 83 0.39 32.48 -24.18
CA ALA A 83 1.53 32.53 -25.08
C ALA A 83 1.58 33.81 -25.92
N LEU A 84 0.42 34.39 -26.24
CA LEU A 84 0.33 35.68 -26.93
C LEU A 84 0.83 36.85 -26.05
N ALA A 85 0.73 36.73 -24.73
CA ALA A 85 1.25 37.73 -23.79
C ALA A 85 2.76 37.59 -23.56
N GLY A 86 3.32 36.40 -23.79
CA GLY A 86 4.77 36.14 -23.74
C GLY A 86 5.10 34.73 -23.23
N PRO A 87 6.33 34.24 -23.50
CA PRO A 87 6.73 32.87 -23.18
C PRO A 87 6.76 32.59 -21.67
N MET A 88 7.13 33.59 -20.86
CA MET A 88 7.15 33.43 -19.40
C MET A 88 5.74 33.22 -18.82
N TYR A 89 4.74 33.97 -19.30
CA TYR A 89 3.35 33.80 -18.87
C TYR A 89 2.81 32.43 -19.28
N PHE A 90 3.17 31.96 -20.47
CA PHE A 90 2.83 30.60 -20.92
C PHE A 90 3.41 29.52 -19.99
N VAL A 91 4.70 29.57 -19.69
CA VAL A 91 5.36 28.58 -18.82
C VAL A 91 4.78 28.61 -17.41
N VAL A 92 4.58 29.80 -16.83
CA VAL A 92 3.99 29.94 -15.48
C VAL A 92 2.54 29.44 -15.48
N GLY A 93 1.74 29.81 -16.47
CA GLY A 93 0.35 29.36 -16.60
C GLY A 93 0.26 27.83 -16.73
N LEU A 94 1.09 27.24 -17.60
CA LEU A 94 1.18 25.80 -17.78
C LEU A 94 1.59 25.10 -16.47
N ALA A 95 2.61 25.62 -15.78
CA ALA A 95 3.06 25.06 -14.51
C ALA A 95 1.96 25.10 -13.44
N VAL A 96 1.22 26.21 -13.33
CA VAL A 96 0.11 26.35 -12.38
C VAL A 96 -1.05 25.40 -12.68
N ILE A 97 -1.45 25.26 -13.96
CA ILE A 97 -2.53 24.34 -14.34
C ILE A 97 -2.09 22.89 -14.08
N LEU A 98 -0.87 22.53 -14.48
CA LEU A 98 -0.32 21.19 -14.26
C LEU A 98 -0.22 20.86 -12.77
N TRP A 99 0.23 21.83 -11.95
CA TRP A 99 0.29 21.72 -10.50
C TRP A 99 -1.09 21.43 -9.88
N PHE A 100 -2.13 22.07 -10.41
CA PHE A 100 -3.50 21.90 -9.93
C PHE A 100 -4.10 20.55 -10.37
N MET A 101 -3.96 20.22 -11.65
CA MET A 101 -4.71 19.11 -12.26
C MET A 101 -4.05 17.74 -12.04
N TYR A 102 -2.72 17.67 -12.04
CA TYR A 102 -1.98 16.42 -11.86
C TYR A 102 -2.39 15.62 -10.60
N PRO A 103 -2.35 16.19 -9.37
CA PRO A 103 -2.69 15.43 -8.17
C PRO A 103 -4.16 14.99 -8.13
N LEU A 104 -5.06 15.83 -8.63
CA LEU A 104 -6.49 15.51 -8.71
C LEU A 104 -6.73 14.30 -9.61
N SER A 105 -6.00 14.20 -10.72
CA SER A 105 -6.11 13.05 -11.62
C SER A 105 -5.46 11.79 -11.09
N VAL A 106 -4.33 11.90 -10.40
CA VAL A 106 -3.75 10.74 -9.70
C VAL A 106 -4.76 10.19 -8.69
N LEU A 107 -5.36 11.04 -7.86
CA LEU A 107 -6.38 10.60 -6.89
C LEU A 107 -7.64 10.03 -7.56
N SER A 108 -8.10 10.64 -8.66
CA SER A 108 -9.26 10.16 -9.43
C SER A 108 -9.02 8.76 -10.01
N THR A 109 -7.86 8.54 -10.62
CA THR A 109 -7.52 7.26 -11.25
C THR A 109 -7.26 6.17 -10.21
N LEU A 110 -6.63 6.50 -9.07
CA LEU A 110 -6.45 5.57 -7.95
C LEU A 110 -7.79 5.12 -7.36
N TYR A 111 -8.75 6.04 -7.23
CA TYR A 111 -10.08 5.70 -6.70
C TYR A 111 -10.88 4.81 -7.65
N THR A 112 -10.82 5.10 -8.95
CA THR A 112 -11.61 4.36 -9.96
C THR A 112 -10.97 3.06 -10.41
N GLN A 113 -9.69 2.84 -10.07
CA GLN A 113 -8.87 1.73 -10.59
C GLN A 113 -8.85 1.68 -12.12
N ASN A 114 -9.15 2.79 -12.80
CA ASN A 114 -9.20 2.90 -14.24
C ASN A 114 -8.29 4.02 -14.73
N TRP A 115 -7.30 3.66 -15.55
CA TRP A 115 -6.27 4.59 -16.03
C TRP A 115 -6.80 5.68 -16.96
N PHE A 116 -7.96 5.47 -17.59
CA PHE A 116 -8.57 6.45 -18.49
C PHE A 116 -9.48 7.45 -17.78
N PHE A 117 -9.87 7.19 -16.52
CA PHE A 117 -10.80 8.05 -15.79
C PHE A 117 -10.09 9.16 -15.00
N LEU A 118 -9.45 10.06 -15.76
CA LEU A 118 -8.59 11.11 -15.21
C LEU A 118 -9.33 12.13 -14.34
N ILE A 119 -10.63 12.34 -14.54
CA ILE A 119 -11.43 13.26 -13.71
C ILE A 119 -12.75 12.60 -13.38
N HIS A 120 -12.92 12.23 -12.10
CA HIS A 120 -14.18 11.73 -11.60
C HIS A 120 -15.00 12.86 -10.97
N PRO A 121 -16.08 13.33 -11.62
CA PRO A 121 -16.81 14.52 -11.18
C PRO A 121 -17.36 14.37 -9.76
N THR A 122 -17.84 13.19 -9.37
CA THR A 122 -18.37 12.96 -8.01
C THR A 122 -17.31 13.10 -6.91
N ILE A 123 -16.07 12.68 -7.17
CA ILE A 123 -14.98 12.78 -6.19
C ILE A 123 -14.50 14.22 -6.13
N LEU A 124 -14.31 14.84 -7.29
CA LEU A 124 -13.93 16.25 -7.39
C LEU A 124 -14.92 17.15 -6.65
N TRP A 125 -16.22 16.91 -6.83
CA TRP A 125 -17.27 17.64 -6.12
C TRP A 125 -17.18 17.44 -4.59
N ARG A 126 -16.86 16.24 -4.12
CA ARG A 126 -16.63 15.98 -2.69
C ARG A 126 -15.38 16.71 -2.18
N MET A 127 -14.29 16.70 -2.94
CA MET A 127 -13.04 17.42 -2.59
C MET A 127 -13.27 18.93 -2.51
N VAL A 128 -14.02 19.51 -3.45
CA VAL A 128 -14.35 20.95 -3.47
C VAL A 128 -15.20 21.37 -2.27
N LYS A 129 -16.07 20.48 -1.75
CA LYS A 129 -16.80 20.74 -0.49
C LYS A 129 -15.87 20.92 0.72
N HIS A 130 -14.65 20.37 0.66
CA HIS A 130 -13.61 20.59 1.65
C HIS A 130 -12.63 21.70 1.23
N GLY A 131 -13.17 22.79 0.67
CA GLY A 131 -12.41 23.92 0.11
C GLY A 131 -11.26 24.45 0.98
N PRO A 132 -11.43 24.70 2.28
CA PRO A 132 -10.33 25.17 3.13
C PRO A 132 -9.16 24.18 3.23
N ALA A 133 -9.45 22.89 3.28
CA ALA A 133 -8.43 21.84 3.30
C ALA A 133 -7.72 21.73 1.94
N LEU A 134 -8.48 21.82 0.85
CA LEU A 134 -7.95 21.83 -0.50
C LEU A 134 -7.01 23.03 -0.71
N ALA A 135 -7.43 24.23 -0.30
CA ALA A 135 -6.64 25.46 -0.41
C ALA A 135 -5.35 25.38 0.41
N TYR A 136 -5.42 24.84 1.64
CA TYR A 136 -4.23 24.60 2.46
C TYR A 136 -3.23 23.68 1.75
N VAL A 137 -3.68 22.52 1.27
CA VAL A 137 -2.82 21.55 0.59
C VAL A 137 -2.17 22.17 -0.64
N PHE A 138 -2.94 22.90 -1.46
CA PHE A 138 -2.38 23.59 -2.61
C PHE A 138 -1.36 24.64 -2.23
N LEU A 139 -1.62 25.48 -1.23
CA LEU A 139 -0.70 26.53 -0.80
C LEU A 139 0.63 25.94 -0.31
N VAL A 140 0.56 24.96 0.59
CA VAL A 140 1.75 24.38 1.21
C VAL A 140 2.56 23.58 0.18
N THR A 141 1.88 22.81 -0.68
CA THR A 141 2.56 22.07 -1.74
C THR A 141 3.17 23.04 -2.77
N PHE A 142 2.45 24.09 -3.18
CA PHE A 142 2.96 25.09 -4.13
C PHE A 142 4.20 25.79 -3.57
N ALA A 143 4.21 26.15 -2.28
CA ALA A 143 5.37 26.73 -1.62
C ALA A 143 6.57 25.77 -1.63
N ALA A 144 6.34 24.48 -1.34
CA ALA A 144 7.39 23.45 -1.41
C ALA A 144 7.92 23.26 -2.84
N GLY A 145 7.03 23.25 -3.85
CA GLY A 145 7.40 23.17 -5.26
C GLY A 145 8.21 24.39 -5.71
N ALA A 146 7.79 25.60 -5.36
CA ALA A 146 8.50 26.83 -5.67
C ALA A 146 9.90 26.86 -5.02
N LEU A 147 10.03 26.38 -3.79
CA LEU A 147 11.34 26.22 -3.13
C LEU A 147 12.24 25.25 -3.91
N CYS A 148 11.72 24.09 -4.34
CA CYS A 148 12.49 23.12 -5.13
C CYS A 148 12.93 23.71 -6.46
N VAL A 149 12.05 24.39 -7.19
CA VAL A 149 12.38 25.06 -8.46
C VAL A 149 13.44 26.14 -8.24
N GLY A 150 13.32 26.94 -7.18
CA GLY A 150 14.31 27.96 -6.83
C GLY A 150 15.69 27.36 -6.52
N LEU A 151 15.76 26.23 -5.82
CA LEU A 151 17.00 25.52 -5.53
C LEU A 151 17.64 24.94 -6.79
N VAL A 152 16.87 24.30 -7.66
CA VAL A 152 17.35 23.76 -8.94
C VAL A 152 17.86 24.90 -9.83
N TYR A 153 17.11 26.00 -9.92
CA TYR A 153 17.56 27.18 -10.67
C TYR A 153 18.84 27.77 -10.09
N GLY A 154 18.91 27.92 -8.77
CA GLY A 154 20.08 28.45 -8.06
C GLY A 154 21.33 27.59 -8.23
N MET A 155 21.19 26.27 -8.33
CA MET A 155 22.30 25.33 -8.55
C MET A 155 23.10 25.64 -9.82
N PHE A 156 22.45 26.12 -10.89
CA PHE A 156 23.15 26.51 -12.11
C PHE A 156 24.01 27.78 -11.95
N GLY A 157 23.70 28.63 -10.97
CA GLY A 157 24.53 29.78 -10.59
C GLY A 157 25.59 29.46 -9.55
N ASN A 158 25.31 28.50 -8.65
CA ASN A 158 26.21 28.09 -7.58
C ASN A 158 26.10 26.58 -7.33
N PHE A 159 27.14 25.84 -7.72
CA PHE A 159 27.22 24.38 -7.55
C PHE A 159 27.00 23.91 -6.11
N TRP A 160 27.38 24.71 -5.10
CA TRP A 160 27.18 24.36 -3.69
C TRP A 160 25.70 24.22 -3.29
N LEU A 161 24.77 24.80 -4.06
CA LEU A 161 23.32 24.63 -3.84
C LEU A 161 22.81 23.25 -4.27
N MET A 162 23.63 22.42 -4.94
CA MET A 162 23.27 21.04 -5.30
C MET A 162 23.01 20.17 -4.06
N LEU A 163 23.80 20.35 -2.99
CA LEU A 163 23.67 19.56 -1.76
C LEU A 163 22.32 19.83 -1.04
N PRO A 164 21.93 21.09 -0.75
CA PRO A 164 20.60 21.35 -0.19
C PRO A 164 19.47 20.98 -1.15
N ALA A 165 19.65 21.11 -2.47
CA ALA A 165 18.66 20.66 -3.45
C ALA A 165 18.44 19.14 -3.37
N ALA A 166 19.51 18.34 -3.33
CA ALA A 166 19.44 16.90 -3.21
C ALA A 166 18.76 16.43 -1.91
N LEU A 167 18.88 17.21 -0.83
CA LEU A 167 18.25 16.93 0.45
C LEU A 167 16.75 17.31 0.48
N ILE A 168 16.42 18.48 -0.08
CA ILE A 168 15.08 19.07 0.01
C ILE A 168 14.11 18.47 -1.01
N ILE A 169 14.56 18.18 -2.25
CA ILE A 169 13.67 17.74 -3.34
C ILE A 169 12.95 16.42 -3.00
N PRO A 170 13.63 15.34 -2.57
CA PRO A 170 12.96 14.11 -2.14
C PRO A 170 11.99 14.33 -0.98
N GLY A 171 12.39 15.17 -0.02
CA GLY A 171 11.58 15.48 1.14
C GLY A 171 10.28 16.20 0.74
N ALA A 172 10.39 17.21 -0.12
CA ALA A 172 9.25 17.94 -0.66
C ALA A 172 8.32 17.04 -1.48
N PHE A 173 8.88 16.06 -2.19
CA PHE A 173 8.11 15.11 -2.99
C PHE A 173 7.31 14.11 -2.13
N LEU A 174 7.94 13.51 -1.10
CA LEU A 174 7.24 12.64 -0.14
C LEU A 174 6.21 13.44 0.66
N PHE A 175 6.56 14.67 1.05
CA PHE A 175 5.65 15.59 1.71
C PHE A 175 4.44 15.92 0.82
N TYR A 176 4.65 16.17 -0.48
CA TYR A 176 3.59 16.37 -1.45
C TYR A 176 2.64 15.17 -1.52
N ALA A 177 3.19 13.96 -1.70
CA ALA A 177 2.41 12.73 -1.76
C ALA A 177 1.58 12.51 -0.47
N ARG A 178 2.20 12.75 0.69
CA ARG A 178 1.57 12.60 1.99
C ARG A 178 0.42 13.58 2.21
N ASN A 179 0.58 14.85 1.85
CA ASN A 179 -0.48 15.86 1.98
C ASN A 179 -1.69 15.51 1.10
N TRP A 180 -1.44 15.10 -0.14
CA TRP A 180 -2.51 14.70 -1.06
C TRP A 180 -3.22 13.43 -0.63
N GLY A 181 -2.50 12.43 -0.13
CA GLY A 181 -3.12 11.22 0.41
C GLY A 181 -3.98 11.52 1.64
N ARG A 182 -3.50 12.32 2.59
CA ARG A 182 -4.29 12.76 3.75
C ARG A 182 -5.51 13.58 3.36
N PHE A 183 -5.38 14.43 2.35
CA PHE A 183 -6.52 15.16 1.81
C PHE A 183 -7.56 14.23 1.19
N ALA A 184 -7.13 13.23 0.41
CA ALA A 184 -8.02 12.23 -0.15
C ALA A 184 -8.79 11.51 0.96
N TRP A 185 -8.09 11.05 2.01
CA TRP A 185 -8.71 10.43 3.17
C TRP A 185 -9.78 11.31 3.83
N VAL A 186 -9.47 12.59 4.07
CA VAL A 186 -10.44 13.57 4.61
C VAL A 186 -11.64 13.71 3.66
N SER A 187 -11.40 13.90 2.36
CA SER A 187 -12.48 14.15 1.41
C SER A 187 -13.42 12.96 1.20
N LEU A 188 -12.92 11.74 1.38
CA LEU A 188 -13.69 10.51 1.19
C LEU A 188 -14.42 10.08 2.47
N ASN A 189 -13.80 10.26 3.64
CA ASN A 189 -14.35 9.76 4.91
C ASN A 189 -15.22 10.78 5.66
N PHE A 190 -15.19 12.06 5.30
CA PHE A 190 -16.06 13.09 5.91
C PHE A 190 -17.49 13.10 5.33
N ALA A 191 -17.94 12.04 4.65
CA ALA A 191 -19.36 11.89 4.40
C ALA A 191 -20.08 12.01 5.75
N PRO A 192 -20.97 13.01 5.95
CA PRO A 192 -21.65 13.17 7.22
C PRO A 192 -22.34 11.85 7.47
N GLN A 193 -21.90 11.13 8.51
CA GLN A 193 -22.58 9.92 8.93
C GLN A 193 -24.03 10.34 9.04
N ARG A 194 -24.89 9.82 8.15
CA ARG A 194 -26.32 10.07 8.21
C ARG A 194 -26.64 9.70 9.64
N LYS A 195 -26.87 10.69 10.49
CA LYS A 195 -27.20 10.48 11.90
C LYS A 195 -28.35 9.50 11.79
N LYS A 196 -28.10 8.23 12.16
CA LYS A 196 -29.17 7.23 12.15
C LYS A 196 -30.24 7.92 12.97
N LYS A 197 -31.37 8.26 12.32
CA LYS A 197 -32.48 8.91 13.01
C LYS A 197 -32.62 8.09 14.27
N PRO A 198 -32.45 8.69 15.47
CA PRO A 198 -32.40 7.94 16.72
C PRO A 198 -33.57 7.00 16.62
N GLY A 199 -33.26 5.70 16.53
CA GLY A 199 -34.23 4.69 16.13
C GLY A 199 -35.43 4.96 17.00
N GLU A 200 -36.55 5.32 16.35
CA GLU A 200 -37.83 5.39 17.02
C GLU A 200 -37.87 4.15 17.89
N LYS A 201 -37.85 4.36 19.21
CA LYS A 201 -37.75 3.26 20.17
C LYS A 201 -38.88 2.35 19.75
N VAL A 202 -38.56 1.26 19.07
CA VAL A 202 -39.48 0.17 18.86
C VAL A 202 -39.73 -0.24 20.28
N GLU A 203 -40.85 0.23 20.83
CA GLU A 203 -41.30 -0.24 22.12
C GLU A 203 -41.23 -1.74 22.01
N PRO A 204 -40.48 -2.42 22.89
CA PRO A 204 -40.42 -3.87 22.86
C PRO A 204 -41.87 -4.32 22.99
N SER A 205 -42.45 -4.75 21.86
CA SER A 205 -43.77 -5.35 21.85
C SER A 205 -43.64 -6.51 22.82
N ALA A 206 -44.39 -6.41 23.92
CA ALA A 206 -44.19 -7.14 25.15
C ALA A 206 -44.62 -8.61 25.05
N GLU A 207 -44.37 -9.26 23.92
CA GLU A 207 -44.87 -10.58 23.60
C GLU A 207 -43.82 -11.33 22.78
N VAL A 208 -42.69 -11.64 23.42
CA VAL A 208 -41.81 -12.71 22.97
C VAL A 208 -41.56 -13.60 24.18
N ASP A 209 -42.15 -14.79 24.08
CA ASP A 209 -42.02 -15.93 24.96
C ASP A 209 -40.61 -16.11 25.50
N ASP A 210 -40.56 -16.37 26.81
CA ASP A 210 -39.36 -16.70 27.55
C ASP A 210 -38.71 -17.99 26.99
N PRO A 211 -37.52 -17.91 26.35
CA PRO A 211 -36.84 -19.10 25.83
C PRO A 211 -36.28 -20.02 26.93
N ARG A 212 -36.55 -19.73 28.22
CA ARG A 212 -36.19 -20.60 29.35
C ARG A 212 -37.31 -21.50 29.82
N ASN A 213 -38.51 -21.45 29.24
CA ASN A 213 -39.55 -22.43 29.53
C ASN A 213 -39.47 -23.69 28.64
N TRP A 214 -38.28 -24.29 28.55
CA TRP A 214 -38.12 -25.66 28.06
C TRP A 214 -38.29 -26.63 29.24
N THR A 215 -39.51 -26.77 29.73
CA THR A 215 -39.86 -27.92 30.59
C THR A 215 -39.83 -29.19 29.74
N ALA A 216 -39.07 -30.16 30.19
CA ALA A 216 -38.59 -31.31 29.43
C ALA A 216 -39.60 -32.45 29.22
N ASP A 217 -40.92 -32.21 29.31
CA ASP A 217 -41.91 -33.28 29.32
C ASP A 217 -43.02 -33.03 28.29
N GLU A 218 -42.74 -33.37 27.03
CA GLU A 218 -43.60 -34.20 26.16
C GLU A 218 -43.10 -34.10 24.71
N PRO A 219 -42.78 -35.24 24.05
CA PRO A 219 -42.51 -35.23 22.62
C PRO A 219 -43.78 -34.83 21.86
N PRO A 220 -43.72 -33.85 20.94
CA PRO A 220 -44.89 -33.41 20.18
C PRO A 220 -45.39 -34.57 19.31
N THR A 221 -46.64 -34.98 19.55
CA THR A 221 -47.39 -35.85 18.68
C THR A 221 -47.52 -35.17 17.32
N LEU A 222 -46.86 -35.70 16.30
CA LEU A 222 -46.95 -35.26 14.92
C LEU A 222 -48.39 -35.52 14.41
N GLU A 223 -49.27 -34.55 14.60
CA GLU A 223 -50.51 -34.47 13.83
C GLU A 223 -50.14 -34.03 12.42
N VAL A 224 -50.23 -34.98 11.49
CA VAL A 224 -50.08 -34.77 10.05
C VAL A 224 -51.22 -33.86 9.61
N GLN A 225 -50.93 -32.56 9.51
CA GLN A 225 -51.79 -31.59 8.87
C GLN A 225 -51.74 -31.85 7.36
N GLU A 226 -52.84 -32.36 6.80
CA GLU A 226 -53.07 -32.44 5.37
C GLU A 226 -52.85 -31.04 4.77
N VAL A 227 -51.87 -30.94 3.88
CA VAL A 227 -51.48 -29.71 3.19
C VAL A 227 -52.53 -29.44 2.13
N ASP A 228 -53.43 -28.51 2.43
CA ASP A 228 -54.27 -27.84 1.43
C ASP A 228 -53.39 -27.09 0.42
N ASP A 229 -53.79 -27.16 -0.84
CA ASP A 229 -53.10 -26.64 -2.01
C ASP A 229 -52.64 -25.17 -1.85
N PRO A 230 -51.45 -24.82 -2.37
CA PRO A 230 -50.93 -23.46 -2.25
C PRO A 230 -51.78 -22.46 -3.05
N PRO A 231 -52.10 -21.28 -2.48
CA PRO A 231 -52.80 -20.23 -3.21
C PRO A 231 -51.93 -19.70 -4.37
N PRO A 232 -52.55 -19.25 -5.47
CA PRO A 232 -51.82 -18.68 -6.60
C PRO A 232 -51.00 -17.45 -6.16
N PRO A 233 -49.79 -17.27 -6.71
CA PRO A 233 -48.90 -16.19 -6.31
C PRO A 233 -49.55 -14.82 -6.58
N PRO A 234 -49.40 -13.85 -5.66
CA PRO A 234 -49.87 -12.51 -5.88
C PRO A 234 -49.14 -11.89 -7.08
N GLU A 235 -49.92 -11.36 -8.01
CA GLU A 235 -49.49 -10.54 -9.13
C GLU A 235 -48.99 -9.20 -8.57
N SER A 236 -47.76 -9.17 -8.04
CA SER A 236 -47.17 -7.96 -7.47
C SER A 236 -46.55 -7.09 -8.57
N ALA A 237 -47.33 -6.08 -8.94
CA ALA A 237 -46.93 -4.71 -9.21
C ALA A 237 -45.42 -4.37 -9.23
N ASP A 238 -45.00 -3.92 -10.42
CA ASP A 238 -44.09 -2.78 -10.65
C ASP A 238 -42.63 -2.89 -10.14
N ASP A 239 -41.85 -3.72 -10.84
CA ASP A 239 -40.39 -3.72 -10.84
C ASP A 239 -39.80 -2.51 -11.61
N SER A 240 -39.98 -1.30 -11.07
CA SER A 240 -39.44 -0.06 -11.65
C SER A 240 -38.55 0.73 -10.68
N ASP A 241 -37.77 0.06 -9.83
CA ASP A 241 -36.63 0.69 -9.14
C ASP A 241 -35.27 0.27 -9.73
N PRO A 242 -34.72 1.02 -10.71
CA PRO A 242 -33.44 0.71 -11.34
C PRO A 242 -32.21 0.85 -10.42
N TRP A 243 -32.39 1.22 -9.14
CA TRP A 243 -31.27 1.46 -8.21
C TRP A 243 -31.13 0.41 -7.10
N ARG A 244 -31.97 -0.64 -7.06
CA ARG A 244 -31.84 -1.73 -6.09
C ARG A 244 -30.71 -2.68 -6.51
N THR A 245 -29.58 -2.56 -5.82
CA THR A 245 -28.31 -3.28 -6.11
C THR A 245 -28.17 -4.61 -5.36
N ASP A 246 -29.30 -5.27 -5.05
CA ASP A 246 -29.33 -6.55 -4.31
C ASP A 246 -29.15 -7.79 -5.21
N LYS A 247 -28.69 -7.61 -6.46
CA LYS A 247 -28.29 -8.73 -7.31
C LYS A 247 -26.91 -9.21 -6.88
N GLN A 248 -26.84 -10.27 -6.08
CA GLN A 248 -25.61 -11.04 -5.89
C GLN A 248 -25.16 -11.60 -7.25
N PRO A 249 -24.06 -11.15 -7.87
CA PRO A 249 -23.70 -11.53 -9.23
C PRO A 249 -22.97 -12.89 -9.31
N TYR A 250 -22.91 -13.67 -8.22
CA TYR A 250 -22.16 -14.93 -8.15
C TYR A 250 -22.93 -16.09 -7.50
N ALA A 251 -24.26 -16.08 -7.53
CA ALA A 251 -25.00 -17.32 -7.32
C ALA A 251 -24.81 -18.17 -8.58
N LEU A 252 -23.87 -19.13 -8.51
CA LEU A 252 -23.71 -20.16 -9.52
C LEU A 252 -24.94 -21.05 -9.47
N ASP A 253 -25.90 -20.78 -10.36
CA ASP A 253 -26.98 -21.70 -10.65
C ASP A 253 -26.35 -22.99 -11.20
N ALA A 254 -26.43 -24.05 -10.39
CA ALA A 254 -25.96 -25.37 -10.73
C ALA A 254 -26.87 -25.98 -11.81
N ALA A 255 -26.57 -25.67 -13.07
CA ALA A 255 -27.17 -26.35 -14.22
C ALA A 255 -26.57 -27.77 -14.37
N PRO A 256 -27.39 -28.83 -14.43
CA PRO A 256 -26.89 -30.19 -14.63
C PRO A 256 -26.54 -30.41 -16.11
N GLY A 257 -25.24 -30.40 -16.43
CA GLY A 257 -24.78 -30.76 -17.79
C GLY A 257 -23.42 -30.19 -18.21
N ILE A 258 -22.41 -30.21 -17.34
CA ILE A 258 -21.07 -29.76 -17.73
C ILE A 258 -20.33 -30.91 -18.45
N PRO A 259 -19.86 -30.74 -19.70
CA PRO A 259 -19.05 -31.73 -20.39
C PRO A 259 -17.65 -31.84 -19.75
N LEU A 260 -17.20 -33.09 -19.60
CA LEU A 260 -15.88 -33.49 -19.12
C LEU A 260 -14.79 -32.80 -19.95
N PHE A 261 -13.92 -32.00 -19.31
CA PHE A 261 -12.73 -31.46 -19.96
C PHE A 261 -11.66 -32.55 -20.00
N GLU A 262 -11.24 -32.93 -21.20
CA GLU A 262 -10.18 -33.91 -21.45
C GLU A 262 -8.82 -33.24 -21.22
N GLU A 263 -8.09 -33.72 -20.22
CA GLU A 263 -6.80 -33.20 -19.78
C GLU A 263 -5.72 -33.59 -20.80
N SER A 264 -5.36 -32.67 -21.68
CA SER A 264 -4.30 -32.88 -22.68
C SER A 264 -2.94 -32.99 -22.00
N ALA A 265 -2.30 -34.14 -22.23
CA ALA A 265 -0.97 -34.50 -21.76
C ALA A 265 0.07 -33.38 -21.93
N ILE A 266 0.71 -33.01 -20.82
CA ILE A 266 1.89 -32.14 -20.81
C ILE A 266 3.08 -32.98 -21.26
N GLU A 267 3.59 -32.67 -22.45
CA GLU A 267 4.89 -33.16 -22.94
C GLU A 267 6.02 -32.69 -22.03
N SER A 268 6.85 -33.65 -21.60
CA SER A 268 8.06 -33.44 -20.81
C SER A 268 9.07 -32.56 -21.54
N VAL A 269 9.33 -31.37 -21.01
CA VAL A 269 10.40 -30.48 -21.49
C VAL A 269 11.75 -31.00 -21.02
N THR A 270 12.58 -31.39 -21.99
CA THR A 270 13.98 -31.81 -21.84
C THR A 270 14.85 -30.62 -21.43
N THR A 271 15.57 -30.75 -20.32
CA THR A 271 16.59 -29.79 -19.85
C THR A 271 17.92 -29.95 -20.60
N PRO A 272 18.63 -28.85 -20.94
CA PRO A 272 19.98 -28.91 -21.52
C PRO A 272 21.07 -29.11 -20.46
N PRO A 273 22.25 -29.65 -20.83
CA PRO A 273 23.35 -29.88 -19.91
C PRO A 273 24.10 -28.57 -19.61
N ILE A 274 24.17 -28.21 -18.33
CA ILE A 274 25.00 -27.10 -17.84
C ILE A 274 26.33 -27.70 -17.34
N ASP A 275 27.38 -27.49 -18.13
CA ASP A 275 28.77 -27.68 -17.74
C ASP A 275 29.19 -26.45 -16.91
N ALA A 276 29.26 -26.58 -15.58
CA ALA A 276 29.71 -25.51 -14.69
C ALA A 276 30.74 -26.05 -13.69
N LYS A 277 31.94 -25.46 -13.75
CA LYS A 277 33.07 -25.67 -12.81
C LYS A 277 32.64 -25.47 -11.35
N PRO A 278 33.14 -26.30 -10.41
CA PRO A 278 32.83 -26.15 -9.00
C PRO A 278 33.44 -24.88 -8.43
N GLN A 279 32.59 -24.02 -7.84
CA GLN A 279 33.03 -22.97 -6.92
C GLN A 279 33.17 -23.54 -5.50
N PRO A 280 34.09 -23.01 -4.68
CA PRO A 280 34.36 -23.51 -3.34
C PRO A 280 33.13 -23.33 -2.43
N ILE A 281 32.74 -24.46 -1.84
CA ILE A 281 31.67 -24.59 -0.85
C ILE A 281 32.02 -23.71 0.36
N VAL A 282 31.19 -22.71 0.62
CA VAL A 282 31.13 -22.05 1.92
C VAL A 282 30.38 -23.03 2.81
N GLU A 283 31.09 -23.64 3.76
CA GLU A 283 30.55 -24.51 4.80
C GLU A 283 29.57 -23.71 5.66
N GLU A 284 28.28 -23.76 5.30
CA GLU A 284 27.22 -23.47 6.26
C GLU A 284 27.21 -24.61 7.27
N GLU A 285 27.63 -24.30 8.50
CA GLU A 285 27.68 -25.21 9.62
C GLU A 285 26.31 -25.88 9.83
N ASP A 286 26.27 -27.16 9.47
CA ASP A 286 25.13 -28.05 9.61
C ASP A 286 24.77 -28.19 11.09
N GLU A 287 23.72 -27.47 11.50
CA GLU A 287 23.14 -27.49 12.84
C GLU A 287 22.63 -28.89 13.27
N TRP A 288 22.65 -29.87 12.37
CA TRP A 288 22.22 -31.25 12.59
C TRP A 288 23.35 -32.28 12.65
N ALA A 289 24.62 -31.87 12.60
CA ALA A 289 25.74 -32.79 12.79
C ALA A 289 25.69 -33.43 14.21
N THR A 290 25.46 -34.73 14.24
CA THR A 290 25.30 -35.57 15.45
C THR A 290 26.59 -35.77 16.24
N ASP A 291 27.71 -35.17 15.82
CA ASP A 291 29.02 -35.29 16.46
C ASP A 291 29.24 -34.25 17.58
N LYS A 292 28.17 -33.88 18.29
CA LYS A 292 28.29 -33.13 19.54
C LYS A 292 28.79 -34.08 20.63
N LYS A 293 30.08 -33.92 20.97
CA LYS A 293 30.77 -34.61 22.08
C LYS A 293 29.86 -34.63 23.32
N PRO A 294 29.75 -35.78 24.02
CA PRO A 294 28.90 -35.88 25.19
C PRO A 294 29.35 -34.91 26.27
N TYR A 295 28.37 -34.22 26.85
CA TYR A 295 28.51 -33.30 27.97
C TYR A 295 29.47 -33.86 29.03
N ALA A 296 30.52 -33.09 29.33
CA ALA A 296 31.32 -33.31 30.52
C ALA A 296 30.41 -33.09 31.73
N VAL A 297 30.11 -34.17 32.44
CA VAL A 297 29.49 -34.15 33.75
C VAL A 297 30.50 -33.51 34.69
N THR A 298 30.26 -32.25 35.04
CA THR A 298 30.99 -31.58 36.12
C THR A 298 30.38 -32.07 37.43
N ASP A 299 31.10 -32.96 38.13
CA ASP A 299 30.76 -33.38 39.49
C ASP A 299 30.92 -32.18 40.45
N GLU A 300 29.83 -31.47 40.71
CA GLU A 300 29.75 -30.48 41.78
C GLU A 300 29.19 -31.16 43.04
N PRO A 301 29.94 -31.19 44.17
CA PRO A 301 29.51 -31.90 45.38
C PRO A 301 28.36 -31.18 46.07
N ALA A 302 27.30 -31.96 46.33
CA ALA A 302 26.06 -31.56 46.99
C ALA A 302 26.25 -30.94 48.38
N PRO A 303 25.53 -29.84 48.70
CA PRO A 303 25.24 -29.48 50.08
C PRO A 303 24.07 -30.31 50.63
N ALA A 304 24.24 -30.80 51.86
CA ALA A 304 23.32 -31.67 52.57
C ALA A 304 21.92 -31.05 52.74
N VAL A 305 20.90 -31.83 52.38
CA VAL A 305 19.48 -31.50 52.55
C VAL A 305 19.03 -31.88 53.96
N ALA A 306 18.45 -30.91 54.67
CA ALA A 306 17.63 -31.14 55.85
C ALA A 306 16.22 -31.55 55.42
N HIS A 307 15.74 -32.66 55.96
CA HIS A 307 14.42 -33.24 55.71
C HIS A 307 13.28 -32.32 56.19
N SER A 308 12.39 -31.92 55.29
CA SER A 308 11.02 -31.52 55.64
C SER A 308 10.02 -32.33 54.82
N THR A 309 9.32 -33.21 55.52
CA THR A 309 8.31 -34.13 55.02
C THR A 309 7.04 -33.36 54.67
N THR A 310 6.84 -33.07 53.38
CA THR A 310 5.54 -32.60 52.87
C THR A 310 5.13 -33.52 51.72
N ALA A 311 3.95 -34.11 51.84
CA ALA A 311 3.43 -35.16 50.98
C ALA A 311 3.58 -34.83 49.48
N GLN A 312 4.55 -35.49 48.84
CA GLN A 312 4.72 -35.53 47.39
C GLN A 312 3.62 -36.41 46.79
N THR A 313 2.57 -35.80 46.28
CA THR A 313 1.75 -36.41 45.23
C THR A 313 2.66 -36.56 44.02
N THR A 314 3.17 -37.77 43.79
CA THR A 314 4.02 -38.11 42.64
C THR A 314 3.22 -37.93 41.36
N ALA A 315 3.23 -36.73 40.80
CA ALA A 315 2.80 -36.47 39.43
C ALA A 315 3.76 -37.24 38.53
N GLN A 316 3.36 -38.46 38.16
CA GLN A 316 4.07 -39.27 37.18
C GLN A 316 4.29 -38.39 35.94
N SER A 317 5.57 -38.15 35.65
CA SER A 317 5.99 -37.45 34.46
C SER A 317 5.32 -38.10 33.25
N ASN A 318 4.57 -37.33 32.45
CA ASN A 318 3.97 -37.82 31.21
C ASN A 318 5.03 -38.22 30.16
N ALA A 319 6.33 -38.09 30.48
CA ALA A 319 7.43 -38.50 29.61
C ALA A 319 7.52 -40.02 29.38
N ASP A 320 7.01 -40.86 30.29
CA ASP A 320 7.09 -42.33 30.17
C ASP A 320 5.91 -42.96 29.42
N LYS A 321 4.95 -42.16 28.93
CA LYS A 321 3.86 -42.69 28.11
C LYS A 321 4.33 -42.80 26.65
N PRO A 322 4.23 -43.97 26.01
CA PRO A 322 4.58 -44.11 24.60
C PRO A 322 3.68 -43.20 23.77
N VAL A 323 4.25 -42.13 23.22
CA VAL A 323 3.55 -41.20 22.35
C VAL A 323 3.28 -41.94 21.04
N VAL A 324 2.00 -42.19 20.77
CA VAL A 324 1.57 -42.78 19.50
C VAL A 324 1.82 -41.76 18.40
N VAL A 325 2.44 -42.19 17.29
CA VAL A 325 2.82 -41.32 16.17
C VAL A 325 1.68 -40.41 15.69
N SER A 326 0.43 -40.88 15.75
CA SER A 326 -0.76 -40.06 15.43
C SER A 326 -0.92 -38.82 16.33
N GLN A 327 -0.66 -38.94 17.64
CA GLN A 327 -0.74 -37.83 18.58
C GLN A 327 0.29 -36.75 18.28
N HIS A 328 1.46 -37.12 17.76
CA HIS A 328 2.49 -36.17 17.35
C HIS A 328 2.04 -35.32 16.15
N TYR A 329 1.39 -35.94 15.15
CA TYR A 329 0.86 -35.20 14.00
C TYR A 329 -0.31 -34.30 14.38
N ASP A 330 -1.21 -34.76 15.25
CA ASP A 330 -2.33 -33.94 15.74
C ASP A 330 -1.83 -32.73 16.55
N GLU A 331 -0.81 -32.91 17.38
CA GLU A 331 -0.22 -31.83 18.16
C GLU A 331 0.50 -30.81 17.25
N ARG A 332 1.18 -31.29 16.20
CA ARG A 332 1.83 -30.42 15.19
C ARG A 332 0.79 -29.63 14.39
N ALA A 333 -0.27 -30.27 13.92
CA ALA A 333 -1.36 -29.60 13.20
C ALA A 333 -2.07 -28.55 14.09
N ARG A 334 -2.22 -28.84 15.38
CA ARG A 334 -2.80 -27.90 16.35
C ARG A 334 -1.87 -26.70 16.60
N LYS A 335 -0.56 -26.91 16.71
CA LYS A 335 0.45 -25.83 16.83
C LYS A 335 0.48 -24.96 15.57
N GLU A 336 0.52 -25.56 14.39
CA GLU A 336 0.53 -24.82 13.12
C GLU A 336 -0.77 -24.00 12.94
N LYS A 337 -1.92 -24.55 13.32
CA LYS A 337 -3.20 -23.82 13.28
C LYS A 337 -3.24 -22.67 14.30
N ALA A 338 -2.62 -22.83 15.46
CA ALA A 338 -2.51 -21.77 16.46
C ALA A 338 -1.55 -20.66 16.01
N GLU A 339 -0.42 -21.02 15.40
CA GLU A 339 0.53 -20.06 14.83
C GLU A 339 -0.07 -19.30 13.65
N LYS A 340 -0.79 -19.97 12.74
CA LYS A 340 -1.52 -19.31 11.65
C LYS A 340 -2.60 -18.36 12.17
N LYS A 341 -3.35 -18.74 13.20
CA LYS A 341 -4.34 -17.84 13.84
C LYS A 341 -3.68 -16.67 14.54
N LYS A 342 -2.55 -16.88 15.21
CA LYS A 342 -1.78 -15.81 15.87
C LYS A 342 -1.19 -14.86 14.84
N ALA A 343 -0.63 -15.36 13.74
CA ALA A 343 -0.14 -14.55 12.62
C ALA A 343 -1.29 -13.79 11.93
N GLN A 344 -2.47 -14.39 11.80
CA GLN A 344 -3.67 -13.69 11.32
C GLN A 344 -4.13 -12.61 12.29
N GLN A 345 -4.16 -12.87 13.60
CA GLN A 345 -4.52 -11.86 14.60
C GLN A 345 -3.47 -10.75 14.66
N GLU A 346 -2.17 -11.06 14.57
CA GLU A 346 -1.10 -10.07 14.50
C GLU A 346 -1.18 -9.27 13.20
N ALA A 347 -1.56 -9.89 12.08
CA ALA A 347 -1.86 -9.17 10.84
C ALA A 347 -3.07 -8.25 11.04
N GLU A 348 -4.21 -8.77 11.49
CA GLU A 348 -5.45 -8.00 11.72
C GLU A 348 -5.24 -6.83 12.70
N THR A 349 -4.52 -7.07 13.80
CA THR A 349 -4.20 -6.04 14.81
C THR A 349 -3.16 -5.03 14.33
N ARG A 350 -2.23 -5.43 13.44
CA ARG A 350 -1.30 -4.48 12.79
C ARG A 350 -1.98 -3.67 11.70
N PHE A 351 -2.99 -4.22 11.02
CA PHE A 351 -3.51 -3.59 9.80
C PHE A 351 -4.49 -2.44 10.05
N LEU A 352 -5.28 -2.43 11.13
CA LEU A 352 -6.26 -1.35 11.33
C LEU A 352 -6.37 -0.94 12.80
N PRO A 353 -5.88 0.25 13.20
CA PRO A 353 -6.24 0.81 14.49
C PRO A 353 -7.76 0.93 14.56
N GLU A 354 -8.36 0.60 15.71
CA GLU A 354 -9.81 0.78 15.89
C GLU A 354 -10.19 2.20 15.48
N PRO A 355 -11.21 2.36 14.60
CA PRO A 355 -11.60 3.67 14.12
C PRO A 355 -11.89 4.57 15.31
N SER A 356 -11.05 5.59 15.50
CA SER A 356 -11.22 6.55 16.59
C SER A 356 -12.63 7.12 16.53
N LYS A 357 -13.38 6.97 17.62
CA LYS A 357 -14.75 7.52 17.75
C LYS A 357 -14.78 9.05 17.59
N LYS A 358 -13.64 9.73 17.74
CA LYS A 358 -13.52 11.18 17.56
C LYS A 358 -13.27 11.50 16.11
N THR A 359 -14.12 12.36 15.54
CA THR A 359 -13.86 12.95 14.22
C THR A 359 -12.52 13.69 14.28
N PRO A 360 -11.57 13.32 13.41
CA PRO A 360 -10.24 13.92 13.42
C PRO A 360 -10.37 15.41 13.09
N THR A 361 -9.77 16.29 13.88
CA THR A 361 -9.78 17.72 13.57
C THR A 361 -8.82 17.99 12.42
N PHE A 362 -9.14 18.95 11.54
CA PHE A 362 -8.30 19.34 10.41
C PHE A 362 -6.83 19.55 10.83
N GLN A 363 -6.61 20.27 11.93
CA GLN A 363 -5.28 20.52 12.49
C GLN A 363 -4.56 19.21 12.87
N SER A 364 -5.24 18.27 13.53
CA SER A 364 -4.62 16.99 13.90
C SER A 364 -4.18 16.20 12.66
N VAL A 365 -4.99 16.15 11.61
CA VAL A 365 -4.69 15.37 10.40
C VAL A 365 -3.47 15.92 9.66
N PHE A 366 -3.43 17.24 9.45
CA PHE A 366 -2.38 17.84 8.62
C PHE A 366 -1.12 18.19 9.39
N LEU A 367 -1.20 18.69 10.62
CA LEU A 367 0.00 19.04 11.38
C LEU A 367 0.67 17.80 11.98
N SER A 368 -0.07 16.99 12.74
CA SER A 368 0.58 15.82 13.39
C SER A 368 0.85 14.69 12.40
N GLY A 369 -0.09 14.43 11.49
CA GLY A 369 -0.03 13.27 10.58
C GLY A 369 0.97 13.40 9.43
N VAL A 370 1.31 14.63 9.01
CA VAL A 370 2.27 14.87 7.92
C VAL A 370 3.69 14.98 8.46
N TRP A 371 3.91 15.75 9.53
CA TRP A 371 5.25 15.94 10.09
C TRP A 371 5.79 14.69 10.80
N GLY A 372 4.94 13.97 11.54
CA GLY A 372 5.37 12.71 12.19
C GLY A 372 5.83 11.64 11.20
N PHE A 373 5.23 11.62 9.99
CA PHE A 373 5.62 10.72 8.92
C PHE A 373 7.07 10.94 8.45
N MET A 374 7.50 12.20 8.30
CA MET A 374 8.85 12.53 7.83
C MET A 374 9.95 12.05 8.80
N CYS A 375 9.61 11.88 10.08
CA CYS A 375 10.54 11.43 11.12
C CYS A 375 10.46 9.92 11.40
N SER A 376 9.60 9.18 10.71
CA SER A 376 9.50 7.72 10.90
C SER A 376 10.75 7.01 10.35
N GLU A 377 11.26 6.00 11.07
CA GLU A 377 12.50 5.30 10.71
C GLU A 377 12.46 4.72 9.29
N LEU A 378 11.33 4.13 8.91
CA LEU A 378 11.11 3.58 7.57
C LEU A 378 11.18 4.66 6.49
N THR A 379 10.57 5.82 6.73
CA THR A 379 10.58 6.96 5.79
C THR A 379 11.96 7.58 5.70
N VAL A 380 12.71 7.65 6.80
CA VAL A 380 14.09 8.18 6.80
C VAL A 380 14.99 7.31 5.93
N GLY A 381 14.85 5.98 5.99
CA GLY A 381 15.61 5.07 5.12
C GLY A 381 15.29 5.27 3.63
N VAL A 382 14.01 5.36 3.29
CA VAL A 382 13.56 5.65 1.90
C VAL A 382 14.04 7.01 1.43
N TRP A 383 13.92 8.03 2.28
CA TRP A 383 14.36 9.39 1.99
C TRP A 383 15.87 9.44 1.74
N ALA A 384 16.68 8.78 2.57
CA ALA A 384 18.14 8.73 2.38
C ALA A 384 18.51 8.12 1.02
N ASN A 385 17.85 7.03 0.61
CA ASN A 385 18.05 6.43 -0.71
C ASN A 385 17.69 7.40 -1.85
N LEU A 386 16.55 8.10 -1.72
CA LEU A 386 16.15 9.10 -2.70
C LEU A 386 17.13 10.29 -2.74
N VAL A 387 17.67 10.75 -1.61
CA VAL A 387 18.67 11.84 -1.56
C VAL A 387 19.93 11.47 -2.36
N VAL A 388 20.43 10.24 -2.21
CA VAL A 388 21.59 9.77 -2.98
C VAL A 388 21.27 9.75 -4.49
N LEU A 389 20.10 9.22 -4.86
CA LEU A 389 19.70 9.17 -6.27
C LEU A 389 19.48 10.57 -6.87
N THR A 390 18.85 11.49 -6.13
CA THR A 390 18.66 12.88 -6.56
C THR A 390 20.00 13.60 -6.69
N PHE A 391 20.95 13.38 -5.78
CA PHE A 391 22.29 13.94 -5.91
C PHE A 391 22.98 13.48 -7.20
N LEU A 392 22.93 12.16 -7.49
CA LEU A 392 23.50 11.60 -8.72
C LEU A 392 22.82 12.17 -9.96
N GLU A 393 21.50 12.27 -9.98
CA GLU A 393 20.75 12.84 -11.10
C GLU A 393 21.10 14.33 -11.31
N LEU A 394 21.05 15.15 -10.26
CA LEU A 394 21.42 16.57 -10.35
C LEU A 394 22.85 16.77 -10.82
N PHE A 395 23.78 15.91 -10.38
CA PHE A 395 25.16 15.93 -10.84
C PHE A 395 25.27 15.59 -12.33
N CYS A 396 24.60 14.53 -12.80
CA CYS A 396 24.56 14.17 -14.22
C CYS A 396 23.96 15.30 -15.09
N VAL A 397 22.86 15.92 -14.64
CA VAL A 397 22.26 17.07 -15.32
C VAL A 397 23.21 18.26 -15.35
N TYR A 398 23.90 18.55 -14.25
CA TYR A 398 24.90 19.62 -14.18
C TYR A 398 26.05 19.39 -15.16
N LEU A 399 26.57 18.16 -15.26
CA LEU A 399 27.61 17.81 -16.24
C LEU A 399 27.09 17.95 -17.68
N MET A 400 25.87 17.46 -17.96
CA MET A 400 25.26 17.56 -19.29
C MET A 400 25.11 19.02 -19.73
N VAL A 401 24.67 19.91 -18.84
CA VAL A 401 24.55 21.36 -19.12
C VAL A 401 25.92 22.02 -19.26
N SER A 402 26.89 21.62 -18.43
CA SER A 402 28.26 22.19 -18.46
C SER A 402 29.01 21.84 -19.74
N PHE A 403 28.83 20.62 -20.25
CA PHE A 403 29.43 20.13 -21.50
C PHE A 403 28.54 20.33 -22.72
N TRP A 404 27.36 20.95 -22.57
CA TRP A 404 26.47 21.20 -23.70
C TRP A 404 27.23 22.02 -24.75
N PRO A 405 27.32 21.55 -26.01
CA PRO A 405 28.03 22.27 -27.05
C PRO A 405 27.39 23.65 -27.22
N ARG A 406 28.12 24.68 -26.80
CA ARG A 406 27.75 26.07 -27.11
C ARG A 406 27.90 26.20 -28.62
N LEU A 407 26.80 26.06 -29.33
CA LEU A 407 26.67 26.47 -30.73
C LEU A 407 26.87 27.99 -30.75
N ASN A 408 28.13 28.42 -30.76
CA ASN A 408 28.54 29.80 -31.00
C ASN A 408 28.61 30.06 -32.50
#